data_AF-A0A0P7WYP8-F1
#
_entry.id   AF-A0A0P7WYP8-F1
#
_cell.length_a   1.000
_cell.length_b   1.000
_cell.length_c   1.000
_cell.angle_alpha   90.00
_cell.angle_beta   90.00
_cell.angle_gamma   90.00
#
_symmetry.space_group_name_H-M   'P 1'
#
loop_
_entity.id
_entity.type
_entity.pdbx_description
1 polymer ?
#
loop_
_entity_poly.entity_id
_entity_poly.type
_entity_poly.pdbx_seq_one_letter_code
_entity_poly.pdbx_strand_id
1 'polypeptide(L)'
;MNPDAFRLELDHERRVGVSPRLSVFRRNATAWELLLLLASESDSASDGLYDLVGRVHTDHLSDPALLKFIRDRRKDGMLHFEPHEKRSKWRIRLDEDVLDELKMTLAVRNRLICKDTRKATRA
;
A
#
# COMPACT_ATOMS: atom_id res chain seq x y z
N MET A 1 6.64 11.95 -24.53
CA MET A 1 6.26 10.87 -23.58
C MET A 1 6.23 9.56 -24.34
N ASN A 2 6.89 8.51 -23.84
CA ASN A 2 6.83 7.19 -24.45
C ASN A 2 5.39 6.63 -24.28
N PRO A 3 4.60 6.39 -25.36
CA PRO A 3 3.26 5.82 -25.25
C PRO A 3 3.24 4.45 -24.55
N ASP A 4 4.37 3.75 -24.51
CA ASP A 4 4.50 2.47 -23.82
C ASP A 4 4.53 2.63 -22.30
N ALA A 5 5.00 3.75 -21.76
CA ALA A 5 5.01 4.00 -20.31
C ALA A 5 3.59 4.08 -19.74
N PHE A 6 2.66 4.76 -20.43
CA PHE A 6 1.26 4.83 -20.01
C PHE A 6 0.53 3.49 -20.14
N ARG A 7 0.88 2.68 -21.15
CA ARG A 7 0.34 1.31 -21.28
C ARG A 7 0.79 0.43 -20.12
N LEU A 8 2.07 0.50 -19.76
CA LEU A 8 2.60 -0.24 -18.60
C LEU A 8 1.90 0.16 -17.29
N GLU A 9 1.65 1.45 -17.09
CA GLU A 9 0.91 1.92 -15.91
C GLU A 9 -0.54 1.45 -15.94
N LEU A 10 -1.23 1.53 -17.08
CA LEU A 10 -2.60 1.04 -17.22
C LEU A 10 -2.71 -0.47 -16.92
N ASP A 11 -1.76 -1.26 -17.39
CA ASP A 11 -1.72 -2.69 -17.10
C ASP A 11 -1.41 -2.98 -15.63
N HIS A 12 -0.59 -2.15 -14.97
CA HIS A 12 -0.38 -2.22 -13.54
C HIS A 12 -1.67 -1.93 -12.77
N GLU A 13 -2.38 -0.84 -13.10
CA GLU A 13 -3.65 -0.50 -12.48
C GLU A 13 -4.70 -1.60 -12.63
N ARG A 14 -4.79 -2.23 -13.81
CA ARG A 14 -5.70 -3.35 -14.05
C ARG A 14 -5.37 -4.56 -13.19
N ARG A 15 -4.09 -4.89 -13.01
CA ARG A 15 -3.67 -6.00 -12.14
C ARG A 15 -3.99 -5.73 -10.68
N VAL A 16 -3.72 -4.52 -10.20
CA VAL A 16 -4.09 -4.10 -8.83
C VAL A 16 -5.61 -4.12 -8.66
N GLY A 17 -6.35 -3.67 -9.67
CA GLY A 17 -7.81 -3.57 -9.64
C GLY A 17 -8.55 -4.92 -9.51
N VAL A 18 -7.97 -6.01 -10.02
CA VAL A 18 -8.55 -7.37 -9.89
C VAL A 18 -8.11 -8.09 -8.62
N SER A 19 -7.10 -7.58 -7.91
CA SER A 19 -6.64 -8.17 -6.65
C SER A 19 -7.66 -7.95 -5.54
N PRO A 20 -8.17 -8.99 -4.86
CA PRO A 20 -9.08 -8.81 -3.73
C PRO A 20 -8.38 -8.14 -2.54
N ARG A 21 -7.05 -8.28 -2.41
CA ARG A 21 -6.25 -7.74 -1.31
C ARG A 21 -5.82 -6.30 -1.57
N LEU A 22 -5.37 -5.98 -2.78
CA LEU A 22 -4.81 -4.67 -3.10
C LEU A 22 -5.86 -3.67 -3.61
N SER A 23 -6.90 -4.14 -4.32
CA SER A 23 -7.90 -3.25 -4.93
C SER A 23 -8.64 -2.40 -3.90
N VAL A 24 -8.86 -2.92 -2.68
CA VAL A 24 -9.54 -2.18 -1.62
C VAL A 24 -8.73 -0.98 -1.12
N PHE A 25 -7.41 -1.10 -1.05
CA PHE A 25 -6.52 0.01 -0.75
C PHE A 25 -6.40 0.96 -1.94
N ARG A 26 -6.37 0.44 -3.17
CA ARG A 26 -6.17 1.26 -4.38
C ARG A 26 -7.34 2.20 -4.69
N ARG A 27 -8.56 1.88 -4.24
CA ARG A 27 -9.77 2.71 -4.44
C ARG A 27 -9.67 4.13 -3.87
N ASN A 28 -8.76 4.37 -2.94
CA ASN A 28 -8.57 5.67 -2.32
C ASN A 28 -7.07 5.94 -2.13
N ALA A 29 -6.60 7.11 -2.53
CA ALA A 29 -5.16 7.41 -2.47
C ALA A 29 -4.61 7.47 -1.03
N THR A 30 -5.40 7.91 -0.05
CA THR A 30 -5.03 7.84 1.39
C THR A 30 -4.88 6.40 1.86
N ALA A 31 -5.77 5.50 1.44
CA ALA A 31 -5.67 4.08 1.78
C ALA A 31 -4.46 3.40 1.07
N TRP A 32 -4.15 3.82 -0.15
CA TRP A 32 -2.97 3.35 -0.88
C TRP A 32 -1.67 3.82 -0.24
N GLU A 33 -1.59 5.08 0.17
CA GLU A 33 -0.44 5.60 0.92
C GLU A 33 -0.25 4.86 2.24
N LEU A 34 -1.33 4.66 3.02
CA LEU A 34 -1.28 3.87 4.25
C LEU A 34 -0.68 2.47 4.02
N LEU A 35 -1.12 1.78 2.96
CA LEU A 35 -0.59 0.46 2.59
C LEU A 35 0.92 0.51 2.32
N LEU A 36 1.38 1.48 1.55
CA LEU A 36 2.79 1.65 1.22
C LEU A 36 3.63 2.01 2.46
N LEU A 37 3.11 2.88 3.33
CA LEU A 37 3.74 3.29 4.57
C LEU A 37 3.94 2.08 5.50
N LEU A 38 2.87 1.30 5.74
CA LEU A 38 2.93 0.06 6.51
C LEU A 38 3.92 -0.96 5.93
N ALA A 39 3.97 -1.10 4.60
CA ALA A 39 4.90 -2.02 3.94
C ALA A 39 6.36 -1.59 4.13
N SER A 40 6.62 -0.28 4.12
CA SER A 40 7.97 0.28 4.27
C SER A 40 8.55 0.14 5.69
N GLU A 41 7.70 -0.11 6.69
CA GLU A 41 8.07 -0.15 8.11
C GLU A 41 7.97 -1.56 8.73
N SER A 42 7.87 -2.58 7.88
CA SER A 42 7.49 -3.96 8.25
C SER A 42 8.28 -4.60 9.40
N ASP A 43 9.47 -4.08 9.75
CA ASP A 43 10.31 -4.59 10.85
C ASP A 43 10.63 -3.57 11.96
N SER A 44 10.24 -2.30 11.82
CA SER A 44 10.75 -1.22 12.70
C SER A 44 9.73 -0.20 13.18
N ALA A 45 8.44 -0.34 12.83
CA ALA A 45 7.42 0.58 13.32
C ALA A 45 7.28 0.53 14.86
N SER A 46 7.88 1.51 15.54
CA SER A 46 7.61 1.82 16.95
C SER A 46 6.25 2.50 17.16
N ASP A 47 5.66 2.96 16.05
CA ASP A 47 4.63 3.99 16.06
C ASP A 47 3.24 3.36 16.24
N GLY A 48 2.44 4.00 17.09
CA GLY A 48 1.09 3.54 17.37
C GLY A 48 0.10 3.89 16.24
N LEU A 49 -1.10 3.31 16.28
CA LEU A 49 -2.20 3.60 15.34
C LEU A 49 -2.40 5.09 15.03
N TYR A 50 -2.33 5.97 16.05
CA TYR A 50 -2.55 7.40 15.86
C TYR A 50 -1.35 8.11 15.23
N ASP A 51 -0.14 7.70 15.59
CA ASP A 51 1.09 8.21 14.97
C ASP A 51 1.15 7.80 13.49
N LEU A 52 0.71 6.58 13.17
CA LEU A 52 0.56 6.13 11.79
C LEU A 52 -0.41 7.00 10.99
N VAL A 53 -1.60 7.29 11.55
CA VAL A 53 -2.60 8.16 10.89
C VAL A 53 -2.04 9.56 10.64
N GLY A 54 -1.32 10.13 11.62
CA GLY A 54 -0.71 11.46 11.47
C GLY A 54 0.42 11.57 10.45
N ARG A 55 0.98 10.43 10.00
CA ARG A 55 2.04 10.38 8.97
C ARG A 55 1.51 10.18 7.56
N VAL A 56 0.22 9.89 7.40
CA VAL A 56 -0.42 9.82 6.08
C VAL A 56 -0.68 11.26 5.61
N HIS A 57 -0.07 11.64 4.49
CA HIS A 57 -0.13 13.01 3.97
C HIS A 57 -1.29 13.23 2.99
N THR A 58 -1.78 12.18 2.35
CA THR A 58 -2.89 12.26 1.40
C THR A 58 -4.23 12.40 2.14
N ASP A 59 -5.04 13.38 1.79
CA ASP A 59 -6.21 13.82 2.56
C ASP A 59 -7.58 13.43 1.98
N HIS A 60 -7.61 12.42 1.10
CA HIS A 60 -8.85 11.89 0.51
C HIS A 60 -9.71 11.05 1.49
N LEU A 61 -9.24 10.80 2.71
CA LEU A 61 -10.03 10.29 3.84
C LEU A 61 -9.75 11.15 5.06
N SER A 62 -10.79 11.56 5.77
CA SER A 62 -10.65 12.16 7.09
C SER A 62 -10.14 11.13 8.11
N ASP A 63 -9.48 11.57 9.19
CA ASP A 63 -8.96 10.68 10.24
C ASP A 63 -10.02 9.69 10.76
N PRO A 64 -11.29 10.08 11.04
CA PRO A 64 -12.31 9.12 11.45
C PRO A 64 -12.61 8.06 10.40
N ALA A 65 -12.59 8.44 9.11
CA ALA A 65 -12.82 7.53 8.00
C ALA A 65 -11.62 6.58 7.81
N LEU A 66 -10.38 7.08 7.95
CA LEU A 66 -9.17 6.27 7.90
C LEU A 66 -9.11 5.28 9.06
N LEU A 67 -9.41 5.73 10.29
CA LEU A 67 -9.51 4.85 11.46
C LEU A 67 -10.58 3.77 11.29
N LYS A 68 -11.72 4.10 10.69
CA LYS A 68 -12.75 3.12 10.33
C LYS A 68 -12.20 2.13 9.30
N PHE A 69 -11.58 2.61 8.23
CA PHE A 69 -10.98 1.78 7.19
C PHE A 69 -9.98 0.76 7.77
N ILE A 70 -9.06 1.21 8.62
CA ILE A 70 -8.08 0.36 9.30
C ILE A 70 -8.77 -0.73 10.14
N ARG A 71 -9.80 -0.36 10.92
CA ARG A 71 -10.56 -1.32 11.74
C ARG A 71 -11.29 -2.35 10.88
N ASP A 72 -11.81 -1.95 9.74
CA ASP A 72 -12.47 -2.86 8.80
C ASP A 72 -11.45 -3.80 8.15
N ARG A 73 -10.25 -3.30 7.77
CA ARG A 73 -9.17 -4.17 7.27
C ARG A 73 -8.67 -5.17 8.32
N ARG A 74 -8.71 -4.82 9.60
CA ARG A 74 -8.46 -5.78 10.70
C ARG A 74 -9.49 -6.90 10.74
N LYS A 75 -10.79 -6.56 10.63
CA LYS A 75 -11.86 -7.56 10.63
C LYS A 75 -11.74 -8.52 9.45
N ASP A 76 -11.32 -8.00 8.31
CA ASP A 76 -11.16 -8.77 7.06
C ASP A 76 -9.80 -9.51 6.99
N GLY A 77 -9.00 -9.47 8.07
CA GLY A 77 -7.73 -10.20 8.18
C GLY A 77 -6.56 -9.58 7.41
N MET A 78 -6.72 -8.41 6.79
CA MET A 78 -5.67 -7.74 6.01
C MET A 78 -4.66 -6.98 6.87
N LEU A 79 -5.04 -6.63 8.11
CA LEU A 79 -4.20 -5.94 9.07
C LEU A 79 -4.20 -6.67 10.41
N HIS A 80 -3.02 -6.87 10.96
CA HIS A 80 -2.80 -7.43 12.29
C HIS A 80 -2.49 -6.32 13.28
N PHE A 81 -3.11 -6.43 14.46
CA PHE A 81 -2.88 -5.49 15.55
C PHE A 81 -2.06 -6.18 16.62
N GLU A 82 -0.85 -5.70 16.84
CA GLU A 82 -0.01 -6.20 17.94
C GLU A 82 -0.33 -5.40 19.20
N PRO A 83 -0.87 -6.06 20.25
CA PRO A 83 -1.30 -5.37 21.44
C PRO A 83 -0.11 -4.78 22.21
N HIS A 84 -0.33 -3.58 22.75
CA HIS A 84 0.53 -2.90 23.71
C HIS A 84 -0.31 -2.54 24.94
N GLU A 85 0.31 -2.41 26.11
CA GLU A 85 -0.32 -1.89 27.34
C GLU A 85 -1.17 -0.63 27.12
N LYS A 86 -0.74 0.29 26.25
CA LYS A 86 -1.49 1.49 25.87
C LYS A 86 -2.11 1.27 24.50
N ARG A 87 -3.44 1.40 24.41
CA ARG A 87 -4.19 1.24 23.15
C ARG A 87 -3.71 2.18 22.04
N SER A 88 -3.28 3.39 22.39
CA SER A 88 -2.72 4.34 21.42
C SER A 88 -1.40 3.88 20.80
N LYS A 89 -0.69 2.96 21.47
CA LYS A 89 0.59 2.37 21.03
C LYS A 89 0.41 0.99 20.39
N TRP A 90 -0.81 0.58 20.07
CA TRP A 90 -1.03 -0.66 19.32
C TRP A 90 -0.37 -0.53 17.96
N ARG A 91 0.51 -1.49 17.65
CA ARG A 91 1.18 -1.53 16.35
C ARG A 91 0.28 -2.22 15.35
N ILE A 92 0.46 -1.84 14.09
CA ILE A 92 -0.31 -2.36 12.99
C ILE A 92 0.68 -2.93 11.99
N ARG A 93 0.43 -4.15 11.56
CA ARG A 93 1.19 -4.80 10.50
C ARG A 93 0.26 -5.26 9.40
N LEU A 94 0.81 -5.32 8.20
CA LEU A 94 0.15 -5.99 7.09
C LEU A 94 0.14 -7.49 7.35
N ASP A 95 -0.94 -8.12 6.91
CA ASP A 95 -0.93 -9.54 6.68
C ASP A 95 0.14 -9.91 5.65
N GLU A 96 0.88 -11.00 5.88
CA GLU A 96 2.01 -11.40 5.03
C GLU A 96 1.58 -11.58 3.58
N ASP A 97 0.39 -12.14 3.41
CA ASP A 97 -0.25 -12.45 2.15
C ASP A 97 -0.63 -11.16 1.36
N VAL A 98 -0.90 -10.06 2.05
CA VAL A 98 -1.10 -8.72 1.45
C VAL A 98 0.25 -8.10 1.06
N LEU A 99 1.22 -8.20 1.97
CA LEU A 99 2.56 -7.64 1.77
C LEU A 99 3.29 -8.29 0.58
N ASP A 100 3.21 -9.61 0.46
CA ASP A 100 3.86 -10.35 -0.62
C ASP A 100 3.20 -10.07 -1.98
N GLU A 101 1.88 -9.96 -2.02
CA GLU A 101 1.17 -9.57 -3.25
C GLU A 101 1.55 -8.15 -3.68
N LEU A 102 1.67 -7.21 -2.74
CA LEU A 102 2.14 -5.85 -3.00
C LEU A 102 3.57 -5.86 -3.55
N LYS A 103 4.51 -6.55 -2.87
CA LYS A 103 5.91 -6.69 -3.30
C LYS A 103 6.00 -7.26 -4.71
N MET A 104 5.28 -8.35 -4.98
CA MET A 104 5.27 -8.98 -6.30
C MET A 104 4.75 -8.02 -7.37
N THR A 105 3.64 -7.35 -7.11
CA THR A 105 2.98 -6.44 -8.06
C THR A 105 3.87 -5.24 -8.39
N LEU A 106 4.52 -4.65 -7.39
CA LEU A 106 5.48 -3.56 -7.57
C LEU A 106 6.77 -4.02 -8.27
N ALA A 107 7.31 -5.19 -7.91
CA ALA A 107 8.51 -5.74 -8.52
C ALA A 107 8.31 -6.00 -10.03
N VAL A 108 7.15 -6.53 -10.42
CA VAL A 108 6.80 -6.73 -11.83
C VAL A 108 6.73 -5.39 -12.57
N ARG A 109 6.05 -4.38 -12.00
CA ARG A 109 5.99 -3.03 -12.58
C ARG A 109 7.39 -2.44 -12.76
N ASN A 110 8.20 -2.43 -11.70
CA ASN A 110 9.54 -1.84 -11.72
C ASN A 110 10.45 -2.53 -12.74
N ARG A 111 10.38 -3.87 -12.86
CA ARG A 111 11.12 -4.63 -13.87
C ARG A 111 10.73 -4.22 -15.29
N LEU A 112 9.44 -4.02 -15.56
CA LEU A 112 8.95 -3.61 -16.87
C LEU A 112 9.40 -2.19 -17.21
N ILE A 113 9.30 -1.25 -16.26
CA ILE A 113 9.78 0.12 -16.41
C ILE A 113 11.29 0.13 -16.72
N CYS A 114 12.12 -0.57 -15.94
CA CYS A 114 13.56 -0.60 -16.17
C CYS A 114 13.96 -1.23 -17.53
N LYS A 115 13.20 -2.23 -18.01
CA LYS A 115 13.44 -2.83 -19.33
C LYS A 115 13.11 -1.86 -20.46
N ASP A 116 12.05 -1.08 -20.32
CA ASP A 116 11.65 -0.08 -21.31
C ASP A 116 12.67 1.06 -21.39
N THR A 117 13.14 1.56 -20.24
CA THR A 117 14.19 2.60 -20.19
C THR A 117 15.47 2.16 -20.90
N ARG A 118 15.90 0.91 -20.73
CA ARG A 118 17.10 0.38 -21.41
C ARG A 118 16.97 0.26 -22.93
N LYS A 119 15.75 0.07 -23.45
CA LYS A 119 15.50 0.08 -24.90
C LYS A 119 15.55 1.50 -25.45
N ALA A 120 14.96 2.46 -24.74
CA ALA A 120 14.96 3.87 -25.14
C ALA A 120 16.37 4.49 -25.16
N THR A 121 17.30 4.06 -24.28
CA THR A 121 18.69 4.56 -24.27
C THR A 121 19.59 3.92 -25.34
N ARG A 122 19.17 2.83 -25.98
CA ARG A 122 19.94 2.11 -27.02
C ARG A 122 19.48 2.41 -28.45
N ALA A 123 18.42 3.20 -28.61
CA ALA A 123 17.90 3.67 -29.89
C ALA A 123 18.31 5.13 -30.11
#